data_AF-A0A959VLG2-F1
#
_entry.id   AF-A0A959VLG2-F1
#
_cell.length_a   1.000
_cell.length_b   1.000
_cell.length_c   1.000
_cell.angle_alpha   90.00
_cell.angle_beta   90.00
_cell.angle_gamma   90.00
#
_symmetry.space_group_name_H-M   'P 1'
#
loop_
_entity.id
_entity.type
_entity.pdbx_description
1 polymer ?
#
loop_
_entity_poly.entity_id
_entity_poly.type
_entity_poly.pdbx_seq_one_letter_code
_entity_poly.pdbx_strand_id
1 'polypeptide(L)'
;MKRKTKLLILASVSLVAIYPVTWFIRHHIIDAGFLEAISVEDLDTSQKWLSWGANINFTCPSCGNALDTAIAKKDPHIIQWLLDHGAKPTDEQARKLKILLNETQP
;
A
#
# COMPACT_ATOMS: atom_id res chain seq x y z
N MET A 1 -13.44 -52.62 -12.91
CA MET A 1 -12.25 -51.76 -13.00
C MET A 1 -12.65 -50.28 -13.12
N LYS A 2 -13.09 -49.61 -12.04
CA LYS A 2 -13.46 -48.16 -12.03
C LYS A 2 -13.41 -47.58 -10.59
N ARG A 3 -12.23 -47.36 -10.01
CA ARG A 3 -12.10 -46.70 -8.67
C ARG A 3 -10.83 -45.84 -8.48
N LYS A 4 -10.27 -45.24 -9.54
CA LYS A 4 -9.11 -44.33 -9.38
C LYS A 4 -9.32 -42.89 -9.87
N THR A 5 -10.44 -42.58 -10.53
CA THR A 5 -10.64 -41.24 -11.13
C THR A 5 -11.33 -40.23 -10.22
N LYS A 6 -11.82 -40.61 -9.03
CA LYS A 6 -12.51 -39.67 -8.11
C LYS A 6 -11.61 -38.96 -7.11
N LEU A 7 -10.30 -39.27 -7.06
CA LEU A 7 -9.38 -38.70 -6.07
C LEU A 7 -8.66 -37.42 -6.54
N LEU A 8 -8.79 -37.04 -7.82
CA LEU A 8 -8.09 -35.86 -8.38
C LEU A 8 -8.93 -34.57 -8.38
N ILE A 9 -10.24 -34.64 -8.17
CA ILE A 9 -11.12 -33.44 -8.18
C ILE A 9 -11.23 -32.81 -6.77
N LEU A 10 -10.98 -33.57 -5.70
CA LEU A 10 -11.10 -33.06 -4.33
C LEU A 10 -9.90 -32.21 -3.87
N ALA A 11 -8.72 -32.42 -4.44
CA ALA A 11 -7.53 -31.64 -4.07
C ALA A 11 -7.50 -30.23 -4.67
N SER A 12 -8.21 -29.97 -5.77
CA SER A 12 -8.29 -28.65 -6.40
C SER A 12 -9.29 -27.70 -5.73
N VAL A 13 -10.35 -28.24 -5.11
CA VAL A 13 -11.39 -27.41 -4.45
C VAL A 13 -10.91 -26.83 -3.11
N SER A 14 -10.00 -27.52 -2.39
CA SER A 14 -9.47 -27.02 -1.11
C SER A 14 -8.46 -25.87 -1.27
N LEU A 15 -7.71 -25.80 -2.38
CA LEU A 15 -6.79 -24.69 -2.62
C LEU A 15 -7.56 -23.38 -2.86
N VAL A 16 -8.63 -23.41 -3.66
CA VAL A 16 -9.36 -22.19 -4.08
C VAL A 16 -10.05 -21.47 -2.89
N ALA A 17 -10.45 -22.19 -1.84
CA ALA A 17 -11.13 -21.59 -0.69
C ALA A 17 -10.19 -20.94 0.36
N ILE A 18 -8.92 -21.38 0.43
CA ILE A 18 -7.94 -20.86 1.40
C ILE A 18 -7.20 -19.63 0.83
N TYR A 19 -6.97 -19.60 -0.48
CA TYR A 19 -6.29 -18.49 -1.17
C TYR A 19 -6.88 -17.09 -0.88
N PRO A 20 -8.20 -16.83 -0.94
CA PRO A 20 -8.72 -15.48 -0.76
C PRO A 20 -8.48 -14.93 0.65
N VAL A 21 -8.53 -15.78 1.69
CA VAL A 21 -8.29 -15.35 3.08
C VAL A 21 -6.80 -15.05 3.30
N THR A 22 -5.91 -15.90 2.78
CA THR A 22 -4.46 -15.66 2.92
C THR A 22 -3.96 -14.48 2.08
N TRP A 23 -4.53 -14.26 0.89
CA TRP A 23 -4.19 -13.13 0.02
C TRP A 23 -4.67 -11.81 0.62
N PHE A 24 -5.91 -11.78 1.13
CA PHE A 24 -6.49 -10.61 1.79
C PHE A 24 -5.72 -10.22 3.06
N ILE A 25 -5.38 -11.18 3.92
CA ILE A 25 -4.59 -10.92 5.14
C ILE A 25 -3.17 -10.47 4.78
N ARG A 26 -2.53 -11.11 3.80
CA ARG A 26 -1.17 -10.77 3.38
C ARG A 26 -1.08 -9.34 2.84
N HIS A 27 -1.97 -8.93 1.94
CA HIS A 27 -1.92 -7.58 1.39
C HIS A 27 -2.28 -6.52 2.44
N HIS A 28 -3.22 -6.80 3.34
CA HIS A 28 -3.54 -5.86 4.42
C HIS A 28 -2.35 -5.60 5.36
N ILE A 29 -1.57 -6.63 5.70
CA ILE A 29 -0.37 -6.48 6.54
C ILE A 29 0.73 -5.70 5.81
N ILE A 30 0.95 -6.00 4.53
CA ILE A 30 1.98 -5.33 3.71
C ILE A 30 1.64 -3.85 3.52
N ASP A 31 0.38 -3.55 3.22
CA ASP A 31 -0.08 -2.18 3.01
C ASP A 31 -0.05 -1.35 4.31
N ALA A 32 -0.45 -1.94 5.44
CA ALA A 32 -0.34 -1.29 6.74
C ALA A 32 1.12 -1.07 7.17
N GLY A 33 2.01 -2.04 6.88
CA GLY A 33 3.44 -1.92 7.14
C GLY A 33 4.09 -0.79 6.35
N PHE A 34 3.68 -0.59 5.10
CA PHE A 34 4.10 0.56 4.30
C PHE A 34 3.68 1.89 4.92
N LEU A 35 2.42 2.01 5.34
CA LEU A 35 1.92 3.25 5.95
C LEU A 35 2.64 3.59 7.25
N GLU A 36 2.95 2.58 8.07
CA GLU A 36 3.77 2.76 9.28
C GLU A 36 5.18 3.23 8.94
N ALA A 37 5.82 2.65 7.90
CA ALA A 37 7.16 3.06 7.47
C ALA A 37 7.22 4.54 7.06
N ILE A 38 6.19 5.03 6.36
CA ILE A 38 6.05 6.45 6.01
C ILE A 38 5.83 7.31 7.27
N SER A 39 5.06 6.82 8.24
CA SER A 39 4.83 7.49 9.52
C SER A 39 6.12 7.68 10.33
N VAL A 40 7.09 6.77 10.20
CA VAL A 40 8.41 6.89 10.85
C VAL A 40 9.49 7.50 9.94
N GLU A 41 9.14 7.94 8.73
CA GLU A 41 10.05 8.56 7.74
C GLU A 41 11.17 7.63 7.26
N ASP A 42 10.97 6.31 7.39
CA ASP A 42 11.92 5.29 6.95
C ASP A 42 11.66 4.94 5.48
N LEU A 43 12.29 5.69 4.58
CA LEU A 43 12.18 5.48 3.14
C LEU A 43 12.78 4.15 2.68
N ASP A 44 13.83 3.65 3.34
CA ASP A 44 14.46 2.37 3.00
C ASP A 44 13.51 1.20 3.29
N THR A 45 12.83 1.24 4.43
CA THR A 45 11.79 0.26 4.77
C THR A 45 10.56 0.44 3.90
N SER A 46 10.19 1.68 3.57
CA SER A 46 9.10 1.97 2.62
C SER A 46 9.36 1.36 1.25
N GLN A 47 10.59 1.45 0.73
CA GLN A 47 11.00 0.78 -0.52
C GLN A 47 10.87 -0.74 -0.44
N LYS A 48 11.26 -1.35 0.68
CA LYS A 48 11.12 -2.80 0.87
C LYS A 48 9.64 -3.22 0.83
N TRP A 49 8.75 -2.48 1.48
CA TRP A 49 7.31 -2.76 1.42
C TRP A 49 6.75 -2.66 0.00
N LEU A 50 7.12 -1.61 -0.76
CA LEU A 50 6.74 -1.48 -2.17
C LEU A 50 7.27 -2.66 -3.01
N SER A 51 8.51 -3.11 -2.76
CA SER A 51 9.08 -4.28 -3.44
C SER A 51 8.34 -5.58 -3.15
N TRP A 52 7.69 -5.67 -1.98
CA TRP A 52 6.83 -6.80 -1.59
C TRP A 52 5.40 -6.68 -2.12
N GLY A 53 5.08 -5.60 -2.84
CA GLY A 53 3.79 -5.36 -3.46
C GLY A 53 2.83 -4.53 -2.61
N ALA A 54 3.33 -3.69 -1.70
CA ALA A 54 2.51 -2.71 -1.01
C ALA A 54 1.85 -1.75 -2.01
N ASN A 55 0.60 -1.43 -1.76
CA ASN A 55 -0.14 -0.43 -2.51
C ASN A 55 0.21 0.97 -1.99
N ILE A 56 0.95 1.75 -2.79
CA ILE A 56 1.32 3.14 -2.46
C ILE A 56 0.10 4.06 -2.22
N ASN A 57 -1.05 3.71 -2.78
CA ASN A 57 -2.31 4.43 -2.63
C ASN A 57 -3.24 3.77 -1.60
N PHE A 58 -2.72 2.89 -0.75
CA PHE A 58 -3.50 2.29 0.32
C PHE A 58 -4.05 3.37 1.24
N THR A 59 -5.33 3.23 1.58
CA THR A 59 -6.02 4.12 2.51
C THR A 59 -6.53 3.30 3.69
N CYS A 60 -6.09 3.70 4.87
CA CYS A 60 -6.57 3.22 6.14
C CYS A 60 -7.86 3.97 6.52
N PRO A 61 -8.96 3.28 6.89
CA PRO A 61 -10.21 3.95 7.26
C PRO A 61 -10.08 4.92 8.45
N SER A 62 -9.17 4.66 9.38
CA SER A 62 -8.96 5.47 10.58
C SER A 62 -7.80 6.47 10.48
N CYS A 63 -6.86 6.25 9.56
CA CYS A 63 -5.57 6.95 9.54
C CYS A 63 -5.20 7.61 8.19
N GLY A 64 -6.05 7.48 7.16
CA GLY A 64 -5.82 8.10 5.86
C GLY A 64 -4.83 7.32 4.99
N ASN A 65 -4.28 7.95 3.96
CA ASN A 65 -3.26 7.38 3.09
C ASN A 65 -1.86 7.96 3.36
N ALA A 66 -0.83 7.41 2.69
CA ALA A 66 0.55 7.86 2.87
C ALA A 66 0.74 9.35 2.55
N LEU A 67 0.00 9.89 1.56
CA LEU A 67 0.02 11.32 1.24
C LEU A 67 -0.62 12.17 2.35
N ASP A 68 -1.69 11.70 3.01
CA ASP A 68 -2.27 12.40 4.16
C ASP A 68 -1.26 12.55 5.29
N THR A 69 -0.52 11.47 5.59
CA THR A 69 0.55 11.48 6.58
C THR A 69 1.66 12.48 6.21
N ALA A 70 2.13 12.44 4.97
CA ALA A 70 3.19 13.34 4.49
C ALA A 70 2.76 14.82 4.48
N ILE A 71 1.51 15.10 4.06
CA ILE A 71 0.92 16.45 4.09
C ILE A 71 0.78 16.95 5.53
N ALA A 72 0.31 16.10 6.46
CA ALA A 72 0.16 16.48 7.86
C ALA A 72 1.50 16.84 8.52
N LYS A 73 2.57 16.14 8.15
CA LYS A 73 3.94 16.44 8.59
C LYS A 73 4.57 17.64 7.89
N LYS A 74 3.99 18.08 6.76
CA LYS A 74 4.53 19.12 5.88
C LYS A 74 5.96 18.81 5.42
N ASP A 75 6.27 17.53 5.21
CA ASP A 75 7.59 17.10 4.74
C ASP A 75 7.60 17.03 3.19
N PRO A 76 8.24 18.00 2.49
CA PRO A 76 8.29 18.02 1.04
C PRO A 76 9.09 16.85 0.47
N HIS A 77 10.05 16.32 1.21
CA HIS A 77 10.90 15.22 0.75
C HIS A 77 10.09 13.93 0.63
N ILE A 78 9.32 13.58 1.67
CA ILE A 78 8.44 12.41 1.66
C ILE A 78 7.32 12.59 0.64
N ILE A 79 6.74 13.79 0.56
CA ILE A 79 5.74 14.13 -0.44
C ILE A 79 6.28 13.84 -1.85
N GLN A 80 7.45 14.38 -2.17
CA GLN A 80 8.03 14.23 -3.50
C GLN A 80 8.37 12.76 -3.78
N TRP A 81 8.94 12.07 -2.79
CA TRP A 81 9.25 10.64 -2.90
C TRP A 81 7.99 9.81 -3.21
N LEU A 82 6.87 10.06 -2.51
CA LEU A 82 5.61 9.37 -2.76
C LEU A 82 5.07 9.63 -4.17
N LEU A 83 5.12 10.89 -4.63
CA LEU A 83 4.67 11.28 -5.96
C LEU A 83 5.54 10.64 -7.06
N ASP A 84 6.86 10.62 -6.88
CA ASP A 84 7.81 10.00 -7.80
C ASP A 84 7.59 8.48 -7.93
N HIS A 85 7.10 7.84 -6.86
CA HIS A 85 6.75 6.41 -6.85
C HIS A 85 5.30 6.13 -7.28
N GLY A 86 4.55 7.13 -7.76
CA GLY A 86 3.23 6.97 -8.35
C GLY A 86 2.06 7.08 -7.37
N ALA A 87 2.25 7.71 -6.22
CA ALA A 87 1.15 8.11 -5.36
C ALA A 87 0.22 9.09 -6.09
N LYS A 88 -1.08 8.88 -5.97
CA LYS A 88 -2.13 9.64 -6.67
C LYS A 88 -2.82 10.56 -5.67
N PRO A 89 -2.52 11.86 -5.68
CA PRO A 89 -3.21 12.80 -4.83
C PRO A 89 -4.68 12.95 -5.26
N THR A 90 -5.56 13.14 -4.29
CA THR A 90 -6.91 13.63 -4.54
C THR A 90 -6.90 15.10 -4.95
N ASP A 91 -8.01 15.62 -5.49
CA ASP A 91 -8.13 17.03 -5.84
C ASP A 91 -7.88 17.96 -4.64
N GLU A 92 -8.28 17.55 -3.44
CA GLU A 92 -8.03 18.31 -2.21
C GLU A 92 -6.53 18.26 -1.83
N GLN A 93 -5.94 17.07 -1.84
CA GLN A 93 -4.50 16.91 -1.55
C GLN A 93 -3.66 17.70 -2.55
N ALA A 94 -3.98 17.65 -3.84
CA ALA A 94 -3.28 18.40 -4.88
C ALA A 94 -3.28 19.92 -4.63
N ARG A 95 -4.34 20.49 -4.07
CA ARG A 95 -4.37 21.91 -3.67
C ARG A 95 -3.41 22.19 -2.51
N LYS A 96 -3.40 21.32 -1.49
CA LYS A 96 -2.48 21.44 -0.34
C LYS A 96 -1.01 21.29 -0.79
N LEU A 97 -0.75 20.31 -1.65
CA LEU A 97 0.58 20.05 -2.23
C LEU A 97 1.12 21.24 -3.00
N LYS A 98 0.28 21.93 -3.80
CA LYS A 98 0.69 23.15 -4.50
C LYS A 98 1.15 24.25 -3.54
N ILE A 99 0.52 24.38 -2.39
CA ILE A 99 0.92 25.37 -1.38
C ILE A 99 2.25 24.95 -0.75
N LEU A 100 2.33 23.71 -0.27
CA LEU A 100 3.50 23.17 0.43
C LEU A 100 4.77 23.10 -0.45
N LEU A 101 4.62 22.73 -1.74
CA LEU A 101 5.73 22.63 -2.68
C LEU A 101 6.14 23.99 -3.28
N ASN A 102 5.24 24.98 -3.30
CA ASN A 102 5.58 26.33 -3.74
C ASN A 102 6.21 27.17 -2.62
N GLU A 103 5.84 26.96 -1.35
CA GLU A 103 6.45 27.62 -0.19
C GLU A 103 7.90 27.20 0.07
N THR A 104 8.38 26.16 -0.62
CA THR A 104 9.72 25.59 -0.45
C THR A 104 10.68 25.93 -1.60
N GLN A 105 10.24 26.73 -2.58
CA GLN A 105 11.11 27.31 -3.60
C GLN A 105 11.54 28.73 -3.15
N PRO A 106 12.85 29.04 -3.04
CA PRO A 106 13.35 30.34 -2.62
C PRO A 106 13.06 31.47 -3.62
#